data_AF-A0A923WGU6-F1
#
_entry.id   AF-A0A923WGU6-F1
#
_cell.length_a   1.000
_cell.length_b   1.000
_cell.length_c   1.000
_cell.angle_alpha   90.00
_cell.angle_beta   90.00
_cell.angle_gamma   90.00
#
_symmetry.space_group_name_H-M   'P 1'
#
loop_
_entity.id
_entity.type
_entity.pdbx_description
1 polymer ?
#
loop_
_entity_poly.entity_id
_entity_poly.type
_entity_poly.pdbx_seq_one_letter_code
_entity_poly.pdbx_strand_id
1 'polypeptide(L)'
;RVVGQKKAREIWFLCDQYNAQEALDMGLVNKVVPLDKLEETTVAWCKKILEKSPIALRMLKSAFNAELDGQAGIQELAGNATLLYYLSDEAKEGKNAFLEKRKPDFDKFPKFV
;
A
#
# COMPACT_ATOMS: atom_id res chain seq x y z
N ARG A 1 1.17 3.34 14.26
CA ARG A 1 2.48 3.60 14.90
C ARG A 1 3.09 4.92 14.40
N VAL A 2 2.37 6.05 14.49
CA VAL A 2 2.82 7.31 13.84
C VAL A 2 3.70 8.13 14.79
N VAL A 3 3.11 8.70 15.83
CA VAL A 3 3.79 9.61 16.77
C VAL A 3 4.49 8.93 17.96
N GLY A 4 4.49 7.59 17.99
CA GLY A 4 4.99 6.79 19.12
C GLY A 4 4.03 6.70 20.33
N GLN A 5 4.31 5.77 21.25
CA GLN A 5 3.40 5.45 22.37
C GLN A 5 3.20 6.61 23.36
N LYS A 6 4.26 7.38 23.64
CA LYS A 6 4.20 8.50 24.60
C LYS A 6 3.27 9.61 24.09
N LYS A 7 3.51 10.13 22.88
CA LYS A 7 2.68 11.19 22.30
C LYS A 7 1.26 10.74 22.00
N ALA A 8 1.06 9.49 21.55
CA ALA A 8 -0.30 8.98 21.37
C ALA A 8 -1.11 9.01 22.67
N ARG A 9 -0.52 8.61 23.80
CA ARG A 9 -1.18 8.65 25.11
C ARG A 9 -1.42 10.07 25.61
N GLU A 10 -0.46 10.97 25.40
CA GLU A 10 -0.61 12.40 25.69
C GLU A 10 -1.85 12.98 25.00
N ILE A 11 -1.95 12.79 23.68
CA ILE A 11 -3.09 13.27 22.87
C ILE A 11 -4.42 12.70 23.40
N TRP A 12 -4.48 11.39 23.67
CA TRP A 12 -5.71 10.73 24.11
C TRP A 12 -6.13 11.07 25.54
N PHE A 13 -5.19 11.31 26.45
CA PHE A 13 -5.50 11.54 27.86
C PHE A 13 -5.77 13.00 28.18
N LEU A 14 -5.06 13.92 27.51
CA LEU A 14 -5.18 15.35 27.78
C LEU A 14 -6.18 16.04 26.86
N CYS A 15 -6.44 15.49 25.67
CA CYS A 15 -7.35 16.06 24.67
C CYS A 15 -7.02 17.51 24.29
N ASP A 16 -5.75 17.90 24.42
CA ASP A 16 -5.27 19.23 24.05
C ASP A 16 -5.26 19.43 22.54
N GLN A 17 -5.31 20.69 22.12
CA GLN A 17 -5.16 21.07 20.72
C GLN A 17 -3.70 21.29 20.37
N TYR A 18 -3.30 20.78 19.21
CA TYR A 18 -1.95 20.94 18.66
C TYR A 18 -2.04 21.71 17.34
N ASN A 19 -1.16 22.71 17.18
CA ASN A 19 -1.07 23.46 15.94
C ASN A 19 -0.35 22.65 14.84
N ALA A 20 -0.35 23.19 13.61
CA ALA A 20 0.22 22.50 12.45
C ALA A 20 1.72 22.19 12.60
N GLN A 21 2.48 23.08 13.25
CA GLN A 21 3.92 22.88 13.45
C GLN A 21 4.17 21.78 14.49
N GLU A 22 3.45 21.77 15.60
CA GLU A 22 3.54 20.69 16.60
C GLU A 22 3.20 19.33 16.00
N ALA A 23 2.16 19.27 15.14
CA ALA A 23 1.79 18.07 14.41
C ALA A 23 2.90 17.60 13.46
N LEU A 24 3.63 18.51 12.81
CA LEU A 24 4.78 18.18 11.96
C LEU A 24 5.95 17.65 12.80
N ASP A 25 6.27 18.32 13.90
CA ASP A 25 7.40 18.00 14.78
C ASP A 25 7.24 16.62 15.42
N MET A 26 6.01 16.20 15.72
CA MET A 26 5.72 14.85 16.23
C MET A 26 5.54 13.79 15.12
N GLY A 27 5.60 14.18 13.84
CA GLY A 27 5.46 13.28 12.69
C GLY A 27 4.02 12.87 12.36
N LEU A 28 3.02 13.60 12.85
CA LEU A 28 1.61 13.34 12.58
C LEU A 28 1.20 13.77 11.17
N VAL A 29 1.79 14.83 10.65
CA VAL A 29 1.60 15.33 9.27
C VAL A 29 2.92 15.33 8.50
N ASN A 30 2.86 15.21 7.18
CA ASN A 30 4.07 15.12 6.36
C ASN A 30 4.66 16.49 5.96
N LYS A 31 3.85 17.55 5.89
CA LYS A 31 4.28 18.89 5.49
C LYS A 31 3.29 19.96 5.97
N VAL A 32 3.80 21.12 6.37
CA VAL A 32 3.03 22.33 6.68
C VAL A 32 3.33 23.40 5.65
N VAL A 33 2.30 24.10 5.18
CA VAL A 33 2.39 25.20 4.21
C VAL A 33 1.41 26.32 4.57
N PRO A 34 1.61 27.55 4.07
CA PRO A 34 0.60 28.61 4.14
C PRO A 34 -0.75 28.16 3.58
N LEU A 35 -1.85 28.67 4.13
CA LEU A 35 -3.20 28.24 3.77
C LEU A 35 -3.51 28.42 2.28
N ASP A 36 -3.06 29.52 1.68
CA ASP A 36 -3.20 29.84 0.25
C ASP A 36 -2.39 28.91 -0.67
N LYS A 37 -1.46 28.12 -0.10
CA LYS A 37 -0.61 27.16 -0.82
C LYS A 37 -0.99 25.69 -0.59
N LEU A 38 -2.04 25.44 0.21
CA LEU A 38 -2.46 24.08 0.57
C LEU A 38 -2.82 23.25 -0.66
N GLU A 39 -3.70 23.76 -1.51
CA GLU A 39 -4.15 23.05 -2.71
C GLU A 39 -3.01 22.85 -3.72
N GLU A 40 -2.26 23.92 -4.00
CA GLU A 40 -1.12 23.89 -4.92
C GLU A 40 -0.11 22.79 -4.53
N THR A 41 0.26 22.75 -3.24
CA THR A 41 1.21 21.77 -2.72
C THR A 41 0.65 20.35 -2.78
N THR A 42 -0.63 20.18 -2.44
CA THR A 42 -1.30 18.87 -2.46
C THR A 42 -1.39 18.32 -3.88
N VAL A 43 -1.81 19.13 -4.84
CA VAL A 43 -1.86 18.74 -6.26
C VAL A 43 -0.47 18.42 -6.80
N ALA A 44 0.56 19.18 -6.40
CA ALA A 44 1.94 18.88 -6.78
C ALA A 44 2.40 17.50 -6.27
N TRP A 45 1.99 17.08 -5.07
CA TRP A 45 2.28 15.73 -4.56
C TRP A 45 1.50 14.66 -5.31
N CYS A 46 0.21 14.88 -5.58
CA CYS A 46 -0.59 13.96 -6.39
C CYS A 46 0.04 13.74 -7.77
N LYS A 47 0.49 14.80 -8.44
CA LYS A 47 1.19 14.70 -9.73
C LYS A 47 2.44 13.81 -9.64
N LYS A 48 3.25 13.98 -8.59
CA LYS A 48 4.42 13.11 -8.35
C LYS A 48 4.04 11.64 -8.16
N ILE A 49 2.91 11.35 -7.50
CA ILE A 49 2.42 9.98 -7.30
C ILE A 49 1.90 9.40 -8.61
N LEU A 50 1.22 10.19 -9.44
CA LEU A 50 0.69 9.77 -10.74
C LEU A 50 1.78 9.36 -11.74
N GLU A 51 3.01 9.84 -11.56
CA GLU A 51 4.17 9.41 -12.34
C GLU A 51 4.72 8.03 -11.94
N LYS A 52 4.20 7.39 -10.89
CA LYS A 52 4.70 6.11 -10.37
C LYS A 52 3.84 4.94 -10.82
N SER A 53 4.41 3.73 -10.83
CA SER A 53 3.68 2.50 -11.18
C SER A 53 2.48 2.29 -10.25
N PRO A 54 1.24 2.27 -10.76
CA PRO A 54 0.05 2.04 -9.93
C PRO A 54 0.06 0.68 -9.24
N ILE A 55 0.63 -0.34 -9.89
CA ILE A 55 0.80 -1.68 -9.32
C ILE A 55 1.78 -1.62 -8.13
N ALA A 56 2.93 -0.97 -8.30
CA ALA A 56 3.92 -0.86 -7.23
C ALA A 56 3.35 -0.12 -6.02
N LEU A 57 2.66 1.00 -6.24
CA LEU A 57 2.01 1.77 -5.18
C LEU A 57 0.97 0.93 -4.43
N ARG A 58 0.14 0.15 -5.14
CA ARG A 58 -0.85 -0.74 -4.53
C ARG A 58 -0.20 -1.84 -3.69
N MET A 59 0.86 -2.48 -4.20
CA MET A 59 1.59 -3.51 -3.46
C MET A 59 2.24 -2.94 -2.19
N LEU A 60 2.86 -1.77 -2.27
CA LEU A 60 3.46 -1.11 -1.12
C LEU A 60 2.41 -0.75 -0.06
N LYS A 61 1.26 -0.20 -0.47
CA LYS A 61 0.17 0.12 0.46
C LYS A 61 -0.34 -1.12 1.20
N SER A 62 -0.61 -2.22 0.48
CA SER A 62 -1.07 -3.47 1.11
C SER A 62 0.01 -4.10 1.99
N ALA A 63 1.30 -3.98 1.65
CA ALA A 63 2.39 -4.40 2.50
C ALA A 63 2.49 -3.59 3.81
N PHE A 64 2.30 -2.26 3.75
CA PHE A 64 2.22 -1.43 4.96
C PHE A 64 1.03 -1.80 5.85
N ASN A 65 -0.13 -2.09 5.26
CA ASN A 65 -1.31 -2.55 6.00
C ASN A 65 -1.08 -3.92 6.65
N ALA A 66 -0.42 -4.86 5.95
CA ALA A 66 -0.12 -6.20 6.47
C ALA A 66 0.69 -6.19 7.77
N GLU A 67 1.54 -5.19 7.98
CA GLU A 67 2.31 -5.04 9.21
C GLU A 67 1.43 -4.72 10.43
N LEU A 68 0.32 -4.01 10.22
CA LEU A 68 -0.54 -3.50 11.29
C LEU A 68 -1.80 -4.34 11.51
N ASP A 69 -2.36 -4.87 10.43
CA ASP A 69 -3.69 -5.48 10.42
C ASP A 69 -3.65 -7.03 10.49
N GLY A 70 -2.44 -7.60 10.57
CA GLY A 70 -2.22 -9.04 10.66
C GLY A 70 -2.86 -9.79 9.50
N GLN A 71 -3.73 -10.77 9.79
CA GLN A 71 -4.37 -11.60 8.75
C GLN A 71 -5.19 -10.80 7.74
N ALA A 72 -5.84 -9.70 8.17
CA ALA A 72 -6.63 -8.87 7.26
C ALA A 72 -5.74 -8.13 6.24
N GLY A 73 -4.61 -7.57 6.68
CA GLY A 73 -3.68 -6.93 5.76
C GLY A 73 -2.91 -7.94 4.89
N ILE A 74 -2.58 -9.13 5.43
CA ILE A 74 -2.02 -10.24 4.64
C ILE A 74 -3.00 -10.68 3.54
N GLN A 75 -4.31 -10.73 3.83
CA GLN A 75 -5.32 -11.05 2.82
C GLN A 75 -5.31 -10.04 1.66
N GLU A 76 -5.20 -8.74 1.93
CA GLU A 76 -5.10 -7.71 0.89
C GLU A 76 -3.84 -7.92 0.03
N LEU A 77 -2.70 -8.14 0.67
CA LEU A 77 -1.43 -8.37 -0.02
C LEU A 77 -1.47 -9.65 -0.88
N ALA A 78 -1.96 -10.75 -0.33
CA ALA A 78 -2.10 -12.03 -1.04
C ALA A 78 -3.11 -11.92 -2.21
N GLY A 79 -4.17 -11.14 -2.04
CA GLY A 79 -5.13 -10.85 -3.11
C GLY A 79 -4.48 -10.12 -4.28
N ASN A 80 -3.65 -9.11 -4.02
CA ASN A 80 -2.91 -8.41 -5.06
C ASN A 80 -1.85 -9.31 -5.73
N ALA A 81 -1.16 -10.17 -4.97
CA ALA A 81 -0.24 -11.15 -5.53
C ALA A 81 -0.96 -12.17 -6.44
N THR A 82 -2.14 -12.63 -6.02
CA THR A 82 -3.00 -13.52 -6.82
C THR A 82 -3.47 -12.86 -8.11
N LEU A 83 -3.84 -11.57 -8.05
CA LEU A 83 -4.19 -10.79 -9.23
C LEU A 83 -3.02 -10.75 -10.23
N LEU A 84 -1.80 -10.45 -9.76
CA LEU A 84 -0.61 -10.42 -10.62
C LEU A 84 -0.29 -11.80 -11.19
N TYR A 85 -0.41 -12.86 -10.38
CA TYR A 85 -0.26 -14.24 -10.85
C TYR A 85 -1.24 -14.56 -11.96
N TYR A 86 -2.53 -14.18 -11.84
CA TYR A 86 -3.52 -14.43 -12.90
C TYR A 86 -3.25 -13.73 -14.23
N LEU A 87 -2.39 -12.71 -14.26
CA LEU A 87 -1.95 -12.07 -15.51
C LEU A 87 -0.81 -12.85 -16.21
N SER A 88 -0.12 -13.74 -15.49
CA SER A 88 0.97 -14.55 -16.03
C SER A 88 0.49 -15.63 -17.00
N ASP A 89 1.39 -16.08 -17.87
CA ASP A 89 1.09 -17.18 -18.79
C ASP A 89 1.01 -18.54 -18.08
N GLU A 90 1.70 -18.69 -16.95
CA GLU A 90 1.60 -19.88 -16.09
C GLU A 90 0.17 -20.06 -15.54
N ALA A 91 -0.42 -18.99 -15.02
CA ALA A 91 -1.80 -19.04 -14.54
C ALA A 91 -2.81 -19.31 -15.66
N LYS A 92 -2.57 -18.75 -16.86
CA LYS A 92 -3.40 -19.01 -18.04
C LYS A 92 -3.34 -20.47 -18.47
N GLU A 93 -2.17 -21.10 -18.43
CA GLU A 93 -2.01 -22.54 -18.72
C GLU A 93 -2.86 -23.39 -17.77
N GLY A 94 -2.81 -23.12 -16.47
CA GLY A 94 -3.61 -23.85 -15.49
C GLY A 94 -5.11 -23.73 -15.77
N LYS A 95 -5.58 -22.51 -16.06
CA LYS A 95 -6.98 -22.26 -16.45
C LYS A 95 -7.36 -23.00 -17.74
N ASN A 96 -6.55 -22.90 -18.78
CA ASN A 96 -6.85 -23.47 -20.10
C ASN A 96 -6.86 -25.00 -20.05
N ALA A 97 -5.89 -25.61 -19.39
CA ALA A 97 -5.83 -27.06 -19.22
C ALA A 97 -7.08 -27.61 -18.50
N PHE A 98 -7.57 -26.89 -17.49
CA PHE A 98 -8.82 -27.22 -16.80
C PHE A 98 -10.04 -27.18 -17.75
N LEU A 99 -10.17 -26.11 -18.54
CA LEU A 99 -11.26 -25.97 -19.52
C LEU A 99 -11.20 -27.03 -20.63
N GLU A 100 -9.98 -27.38 -21.07
CA GLU A 100 -9.70 -28.37 -22.11
C GLU A 100 -9.72 -29.81 -21.56
N LYS A 101 -9.92 -30.01 -20.26
CA LYS A 101 -9.93 -31.32 -19.57
C LYS A 101 -8.65 -32.14 -19.83
N ARG A 102 -7.51 -31.45 -19.96
CA ARG A 102 -6.19 -32.07 -20.09
C ARG A 102 -5.34 -31.80 -18.86
N LYS A 103 -4.23 -32.52 -18.74
CA LYS A 103 -3.23 -32.18 -17.72
C LYS A 103 -2.52 -30.86 -18.11
N PRO A 104 -2.26 -29.95 -17.16
CA PRO A 104 -1.47 -28.75 -17.43
C PRO A 104 -0.01 -29.12 -17.65
N ASP A 105 0.68 -28.33 -18.48
CA ASP A 105 2.12 -28.41 -18.70
C ASP A 105 2.81 -27.14 -18.18
N PHE A 106 3.33 -27.22 -16.95
CA PHE A 106 4.04 -26.12 -16.31
C PHE A 106 5.56 -26.17 -16.52
N ASP A 107 6.11 -27.25 -17.07
CA ASP A 107 7.56 -27.40 -17.26
C ASP A 107 8.13 -26.42 -18.29
N LYS A 108 7.26 -25.86 -19.14
CA LYS A 108 7.60 -24.81 -20.11
C LYS A 108 7.86 -23.42 -19.51
N PHE A 109 7.58 -23.20 -18.22
CA PHE A 109 7.78 -21.90 -17.57
C PHE A 109 9.08 -21.85 -16.75
N PRO A 110 9.78 -20.70 -16.73
CA PRO A 110 11.02 -20.56 -15.99
C PRO A 110 10.77 -20.63 -14.47
N LYS A 111 11.62 -21.39 -13.77
CA LYS A 111 11.63 -21.46 -12.31
C LYS A 111 12.66 -20.44 -11.78
N PHE A 112 12.19 -19.43 -11.05
CA PHE A 112 13.06 -18.48 -10.37
C PHE A 112 13.44 -19.05 -9.01
N VAL A 113 14.73 -19.08 -8.70
CA VAL A 113 15.30 -19.59 -7.44
C VAL A 113 16.03 -18.45 -6.74
#